data_AF-A0ABD1JER4-F1
#
_entry.id   AF-A0ABD1JER4-F1
#
_cell.length_a   1.000
_cell.length_b   1.000
_cell.length_c   1.000
_cell.angle_alpha   90.00
_cell.angle_beta   90.00
_cell.angle_gamma   90.00
#
_symmetry.space_group_name_H-M   'P 1'
#
loop_
_entity.id
_entity.type
_entity.pdbx_description
1 polymer ?
#
loop_
_entity_poly.entity_id
_entity_poly.type
_entity_poly.pdbx_seq_one_letter_code
_entity_poly.pdbx_strand_id
1 'polypeptide(L)'
;MIHSGMVFQLPAVLCVIDIVRCPVTLHRPILSISCISNILGYIDSLSSNQNGYRVVLLHLFPFPIAGPEKWCDNFPIANGPRQSPIDIVPGEAAFDAALQPLTLKYDPSTSLEILNNGHSVQVTFADDTDSSTLTGGPISGTYRLKQFHFHWGASDDKGSEHTVEGTKYPAELHLVHWNTKYPSFAEAASQGDGLAVVGVFLKIGDENPQLQKLLGGFDGIKNKACQTSFPNFDPAILLPGSLDFWTYDGSLTTPPLLESVTWIVCKETISVSSAQMEKFRSLLFSGEGEAPCCMVDNFRPPQPLKGRKVRASFQ
;
A
#
# COMPACT_ATOMS: atom_id res chain seq x y z
N MET A 1 43.55 24.69 16.84
CA MET A 1 43.97 23.86 17.98
C MET A 1 43.00 22.68 18.11
N ILE A 2 43.53 21.49 17.89
CA ILE A 2 43.19 20.13 18.35
C ILE A 2 41.76 19.85 18.88
N HIS A 3 41.19 18.80 18.25
CA HIS A 3 40.11 17.87 18.58
C HIS A 3 39.58 17.74 20.03
N SER A 4 38.29 17.40 20.11
CA SER A 4 37.86 16.17 20.79
C SER A 4 36.60 15.60 20.14
N GLY A 5 36.77 14.56 19.32
CA GLY A 5 35.67 13.73 18.82
C GLY A 5 35.71 12.41 19.57
N MET A 6 34.60 12.03 20.22
CA MET A 6 34.40 10.65 20.63
C MET A 6 34.02 9.84 19.38
N VAL A 7 34.93 8.96 18.96
CA VAL A 7 34.69 7.96 17.93
C VAL A 7 34.12 6.72 18.62
N PHE A 8 32.87 6.37 18.33
CA PHE A 8 32.40 4.99 18.52
C PHE A 8 32.49 4.28 17.18
N GLN A 9 33.21 3.16 17.18
CA GLN A 9 33.50 2.36 16.01
C GLN A 9 32.40 1.30 15.85
N LEU A 10 31.49 1.51 14.91
CA LEU A 10 30.60 0.48 14.35
C LEU A 10 30.60 0.61 12.82
N PRO A 11 30.53 -0.49 12.06
CA PRO A 11 30.83 -0.48 10.64
C PRO A 11 29.59 -0.08 9.84
N ALA A 12 29.42 1.21 9.55
CA ALA A 12 28.63 1.66 8.41
C ALA A 12 28.95 3.12 8.07
N VAL A 13 29.29 3.32 6.80
CA VAL A 13 29.60 4.56 6.07
C VAL A 13 28.98 5.84 6.66
N LEU A 14 29.85 6.76 7.10
CA LEU A 14 29.49 8.14 7.40
C LEU A 14 29.31 8.90 6.08
N CYS A 15 28.08 9.19 5.66
CA CYS A 15 27.85 10.12 4.56
C CYS A 15 27.70 11.54 5.13
N VAL A 16 28.70 12.39 4.88
CA VAL A 16 28.61 13.83 5.11
C VAL A 16 27.72 14.39 4.01
N ILE A 17 26.52 14.89 4.36
CA ILE A 17 25.67 15.58 3.39
C ILE A 17 26.27 16.96 3.12
N ASP A 18 26.82 17.15 1.93
CA ASP A 18 27.14 18.47 1.41
C ASP A 18 25.83 19.25 1.19
N ILE A 19 25.69 20.36 1.92
CA ILE A 19 24.61 21.32 1.74
C ILE A 19 24.84 22.01 0.39
N VAL A 20 24.12 21.60 -0.65
CA VAL A 20 24.09 22.33 -1.92
C VAL A 20 23.46 23.70 -1.68
N ARG A 21 24.28 24.76 -1.64
CA ARG A 21 23.81 26.14 -1.69
C ARG A 21 23.30 26.43 -3.11
N CYS A 22 21.99 26.53 -3.30
CA CYS A 22 21.43 27.14 -4.50
C CYS A 22 21.43 28.68 -4.34
N PRO A 23 22.01 29.46 -5.28
CA PRO A 23 22.20 30.89 -5.11
C PRO A 23 21.00 31.66 -5.67
N VAL A 24 19.99 31.96 -4.85
CA VAL A 24 19.12 33.11 -5.11
C VAL A 24 18.78 33.80 -3.78
N THR A 25 19.25 35.04 -3.68
CA THR A 25 18.95 36.03 -2.65
C THR A 25 17.45 36.29 -2.50
N LEU A 26 16.87 35.98 -1.34
CA LEU A 26 16.14 36.94 -0.48
C LEU A 26 15.81 36.29 0.87
N HIS A 27 16.00 37.04 1.95
CA HIS A 27 15.95 36.56 3.34
C HIS A 27 14.52 36.19 3.80
N ARG A 28 14.25 34.88 3.84
CA ARG A 28 13.64 34.06 4.93
C ARG A 28 12.90 32.86 4.31
N PRO A 29 13.49 31.65 4.27
CA PRO A 29 12.73 30.45 3.97
C PRO A 29 12.31 29.76 5.28
N ILE A 30 11.01 29.82 5.60
CA ILE A 30 10.36 28.74 6.35
C ILE A 30 10.17 27.63 5.33
N LEU A 31 11.10 26.68 5.27
CA LEU A 31 10.93 25.45 4.50
C LEU A 31 9.90 24.58 5.25
N SER A 32 8.67 24.55 4.72
CA SER A 32 7.66 23.57 5.08
C SER A 32 8.21 22.17 4.79
N ILE A 33 8.25 21.30 5.80
CA ILE A 33 8.71 19.90 5.73
C ILE A 33 7.65 19.00 5.05
N SER A 34 6.79 19.56 4.18
CA SER A 34 5.78 18.77 3.44
C SER A 34 6.30 18.17 2.13
N CYS A 35 7.51 18.52 1.67
CA CYS A 35 8.01 18.11 0.35
C CYS A 35 8.98 16.91 0.36
N ILE A 36 9.28 16.29 1.51
CA ILE A 36 10.22 15.15 1.57
C ILE A 36 9.53 13.85 1.99
N SER A 37 8.26 13.88 2.42
CA SER A 37 7.52 12.71 2.88
C SER A 37 7.02 11.76 1.78
N ASN A 38 7.11 12.13 0.50
CA ASN A 38 6.53 11.35 -0.60
C ASN A 38 7.53 10.50 -1.41
N ILE A 39 8.82 10.50 -1.05
CA ILE A 39 9.86 9.87 -1.91
C ILE A 39 10.40 8.55 -1.36
N LEU A 40 10.13 8.17 -0.11
CA LEU A 40 10.53 6.88 0.43
C LEU A 40 9.44 6.36 1.36
N GLY A 41 8.93 5.15 1.07
CA GLY A 41 8.02 4.47 1.96
C GLY A 41 8.60 4.36 3.37
N TYR A 42 7.80 4.76 4.35
CA TYR A 42 7.97 4.57 5.80
C TYR A 42 9.06 5.41 6.49
N ILE A 43 8.63 6.27 7.44
CA ILE A 43 9.49 6.85 8.47
C ILE A 43 9.40 5.94 9.70
N ASP A 44 10.50 5.28 10.07
CA ASP A 44 10.64 4.58 11.35
C ASP A 44 11.10 5.55 12.44
N SER A 45 10.16 5.97 13.28
CA SER A 45 10.32 6.67 14.57
C SER A 45 11.00 8.05 14.58
N LEU A 46 10.40 8.97 15.34
CA LEU A 46 10.96 10.28 15.66
C LEU A 46 11.52 10.22 17.09
N SER A 47 12.83 10.37 17.27
CA SER A 47 13.40 10.64 18.60
C SER A 47 13.85 12.09 18.70
N SER A 48 13.33 12.84 19.67
CA SER A 48 13.81 14.19 19.99
C SER A 48 15.10 14.12 20.80
N ASN A 49 16.10 14.92 20.46
CA ASN A 49 17.24 15.16 21.35
C ASN A 49 17.16 16.57 21.96
N GLN A 50 17.78 16.77 23.14
CA GLN A 50 17.59 17.93 24.03
C GLN A 50 17.98 19.32 23.46
N ASN A 51 18.42 19.42 22.20
CA ASN A 51 18.85 20.67 21.57
C ASN A 51 17.93 21.17 20.43
N GLY A 52 16.71 20.66 20.32
CA GLY A 52 15.71 21.22 19.39
C GLY A 52 15.95 20.91 17.89
N TYR A 53 16.91 20.05 17.56
CA TYR A 53 17.10 19.53 16.21
C TYR A 53 16.40 18.17 16.05
N ARG A 54 15.59 18.04 15.00
CA ARG A 54 15.01 16.75 14.59
C ARG A 54 16.04 16.03 13.70
N VAL A 55 16.57 14.90 14.19
CA VAL A 55 17.38 13.99 13.36
C VAL A 55 16.41 13.00 12.72
N VAL A 56 16.29 13.05 11.40
CA VAL A 56 15.59 12.01 10.63
C VAL A 56 16.65 10.99 10.23
N LEU A 57 16.59 9.80 10.82
CA LEU A 57 17.41 8.69 10.39
C LEU A 57 16.77 8.07 9.13
N LEU A 58 17.07 8.65 7.96
CA LEU A 58 16.70 8.05 6.69
C LEU A 58 17.58 6.82 6.46
N HIS A 59 17.02 5.63 6.66
CA HIS A 59 17.60 4.41 6.11
C HIS A 59 17.38 4.43 4.60
N LEU A 60 18.30 5.07 3.88
CA LEU A 60 18.41 4.91 2.44
C LEU A 60 18.90 3.49 2.19
N PHE A 61 17.99 2.55 1.90
CA PHE A 61 18.38 1.24 1.38
C PHE A 61 18.85 1.43 -0.07
N PRO A 62 20.15 1.29 -0.39
CA PRO A 62 20.69 1.65 -1.70
C PRO A 62 20.62 0.50 -2.70
N PHE A 63 19.67 -0.43 -2.54
CA PHE A 63 19.51 -1.58 -3.44
C PHE A 63 18.04 -1.73 -3.79
N PRO A 64 17.69 -2.22 -5.00
CA PRO A 64 16.34 -2.73 -5.21
C PRO A 64 16.08 -3.71 -4.06
N ILE A 65 15.04 -3.45 -3.27
CA ILE A 65 14.64 -4.40 -2.22
C ILE A 65 14.49 -5.72 -2.96
N ALA A 66 15.34 -6.69 -2.63
CA ALA A 66 15.35 -7.98 -3.28
C ALA A 66 13.95 -8.61 -3.20
N GLY A 67 13.65 -9.61 -4.04
CA GLY A 67 12.31 -10.20 -4.12
C GLY A 67 11.76 -10.69 -2.78
N PRO A 68 10.47 -11.03 -2.70
CA PRO A 68 9.81 -11.48 -1.46
C PRO A 68 10.59 -12.53 -0.64
N GLU A 69 11.34 -13.41 -1.30
CA GLU A 69 12.19 -14.43 -0.70
C GLU A 69 13.38 -13.90 0.11
N LYS A 70 13.72 -12.61 -0.03
CA LYS A 70 14.81 -11.93 0.69
C LYS A 70 14.34 -10.91 1.71
N TRP A 71 13.04 -10.62 1.78
CA TRP A 71 12.53 -9.61 2.72
C TRP A 71 12.79 -9.98 4.18
N CYS A 72 12.82 -11.28 4.51
CA CYS A 72 13.12 -11.74 5.87
C CYS A 72 14.50 -11.34 6.39
N ASP A 73 15.45 -11.03 5.50
CA ASP A 73 16.81 -10.64 5.88
C ASP A 73 16.82 -9.27 6.60
N ASN A 74 15.91 -8.37 6.22
CA ASN A 74 15.78 -7.03 6.80
C ASN A 74 14.51 -6.88 7.66
N PHE A 75 13.48 -7.68 7.38
CA PHE A 75 12.20 -7.66 8.05
C PHE A 75 11.89 -9.07 8.57
N PRO A 76 12.43 -9.50 9.72
CA PRO A 76 12.24 -10.86 10.23
C PRO A 76 10.75 -11.26 10.40
N ILE A 77 9.88 -10.27 10.60
CA ILE A 77 8.42 -10.44 10.62
C ILE A 77 7.86 -11.01 9.31
N ALA A 78 8.60 -11.01 8.20
CA ALA A 78 8.26 -11.71 6.97
C ALA A 78 7.97 -13.20 7.17
N ASN A 79 8.52 -13.81 8.24
CA ASN A 79 8.24 -15.19 8.66
C ASN A 79 7.24 -15.28 9.83
N GLY A 80 6.56 -14.18 10.15
CA GLY A 80 5.64 -14.01 11.27
C GLY A 80 4.39 -14.89 11.18
N PRO A 81 3.66 -15.08 12.29
CA PRO A 81 2.54 -16.01 12.38
C PRO A 81 1.29 -15.62 11.58
N ARG A 82 1.18 -14.34 11.16
CA ARG A 82 -0.01 -13.76 10.53
C ARG A 82 0.32 -13.03 9.22
N GLN A 83 1.30 -13.52 8.46
CA GLN A 83 1.69 -12.90 7.19
C GLN A 83 0.62 -13.05 6.10
N SER A 84 0.55 -12.07 5.22
CA SER A 84 -0.32 -11.98 4.04
C SER A 84 0.53 -11.86 2.76
N PRO A 85 -0.02 -12.22 1.58
CA PRO A 85 -1.36 -12.78 1.34
C PRO A 85 -1.45 -14.26 1.75
N ILE A 86 -2.62 -14.88 1.56
CA ILE A 86 -2.85 -16.32 1.74
C ILE A 86 -3.61 -16.90 0.55
N ASP A 87 -3.59 -18.23 0.42
CA ASP A 87 -4.58 -18.94 -0.38
C ASP A 87 -5.88 -19.09 0.43
N ILE A 88 -6.99 -18.66 -0.16
CA ILE A 88 -8.32 -18.81 0.41
C ILE A 88 -8.92 -20.09 -0.16
N VAL A 89 -9.18 -21.07 0.70
CA VAL A 89 -9.85 -22.32 0.32
C VAL A 89 -11.32 -22.21 0.72
N PRO A 90 -12.27 -21.95 -0.22
CA PRO A 90 -13.65 -21.66 0.14
C PRO A 90 -14.33 -22.78 0.94
N GLY A 91 -14.02 -24.04 0.65
CA GLY A 91 -14.54 -25.20 1.38
C GLY A 91 -14.07 -25.32 2.84
N GLU A 92 -12.99 -24.61 3.22
CA GLU A 92 -12.49 -24.55 4.60
C GLU A 92 -12.85 -23.23 5.31
N ALA A 93 -13.34 -22.24 4.58
CA ALA A 93 -13.78 -20.98 5.14
C ALA A 93 -15.08 -21.18 5.94
N ALA A 94 -15.08 -20.76 7.20
CA ALA A 94 -16.25 -20.91 8.06
C ALA A 94 -17.23 -19.76 7.84
N PHE A 95 -18.47 -20.05 7.45
CA PHE A 95 -19.54 -19.05 7.50
C PHE A 95 -19.70 -18.53 8.92
N ASP A 96 -19.64 -17.21 9.07
CA ASP A 96 -19.80 -16.53 10.36
C ASP A 96 -21.02 -15.61 10.31
N ALA A 97 -22.13 -16.09 10.88
CA ALA A 97 -23.39 -15.35 10.96
C ALA A 97 -23.32 -14.09 11.84
N ALA A 98 -22.25 -13.89 12.62
CA ALA A 98 -22.06 -12.68 13.41
C ALA A 98 -21.46 -11.52 12.59
N LEU A 99 -20.87 -11.80 11.42
CA LEU A 99 -20.34 -10.77 10.52
C LEU A 99 -21.47 -9.84 10.09
N GLN A 100 -21.29 -8.55 10.33
CA GLN A 100 -22.23 -7.52 9.91
C GLN A 100 -22.06 -7.24 8.41
N PRO A 101 -23.06 -6.64 7.73
CA PRO A 101 -22.87 -6.13 6.38
C PRO A 101 -21.69 -5.14 6.32
N LEU A 102 -20.89 -5.22 5.26
CA LEU A 102 -19.79 -4.30 5.00
C LEU A 102 -20.35 -2.97 4.49
N THR A 103 -19.95 -1.85 5.10
CA THR A 103 -20.40 -0.51 4.69
C THR A 103 -19.20 0.36 4.31
N LEU A 104 -19.13 0.72 3.02
CA LEU A 104 -18.12 1.58 2.43
C LEU A 104 -18.79 2.89 1.99
N LYS A 105 -18.35 4.01 2.54
CA LYS A 105 -18.86 5.34 2.18
C LYS A 105 -17.69 6.20 1.75
N TYR A 106 -17.67 6.64 0.51
CA TYR A 106 -16.58 7.43 -0.03
C TYR A 106 -17.06 8.78 -0.54
N ASP A 107 -16.34 9.83 -0.16
CA ASP A 107 -16.51 11.17 -0.69
C ASP A 107 -15.47 11.39 -1.80
N PRO A 108 -15.88 11.51 -3.08
CA PRO A 108 -14.94 11.66 -4.19
C PRO A 108 -14.02 12.89 -4.06
N SER A 109 -14.46 13.93 -3.35
CA SER A 109 -13.68 15.15 -3.14
C SER A 109 -12.44 14.94 -2.27
N THR A 110 -12.38 13.83 -1.54
CA THR A 110 -11.22 13.46 -0.70
C THR A 110 -10.06 12.91 -1.51
N SER A 111 -10.24 12.52 -2.78
CA SER A 111 -9.13 12.08 -3.64
C SER A 111 -8.18 13.24 -3.92
N LEU A 112 -6.87 13.03 -3.78
CA LEU A 112 -5.86 14.10 -3.88
C LEU A 112 -4.99 13.94 -5.13
N GLU A 113 -4.29 12.81 -5.22
CA GLU A 113 -3.24 12.59 -6.20
C GLU A 113 -3.15 11.11 -6.56
N ILE A 114 -2.62 10.87 -7.76
CA ILE A 114 -2.20 9.56 -8.23
C ILE A 114 -0.67 9.60 -8.42
N LEU A 115 0.02 8.56 -7.96
CA LEU A 115 1.47 8.49 -7.89
C LEU A 115 1.94 7.10 -8.34
N ASN A 116 3.02 7.07 -9.13
CA ASN A 116 3.85 5.87 -9.24
C ASN A 116 4.96 5.95 -8.19
N ASN A 117 4.87 5.13 -7.15
CA ASN A 117 5.82 5.15 -6.04
C ASN A 117 7.06 4.27 -6.30
N GLY A 118 7.21 3.72 -7.51
CA GLY A 118 8.26 2.78 -7.87
C GLY A 118 7.99 1.34 -7.41
N HIS A 119 6.79 1.04 -6.90
CA HIS A 119 6.34 -0.30 -6.51
C HIS A 119 4.92 -0.60 -7.03
N SER A 120 4.06 0.41 -7.10
CA SER A 120 2.70 0.33 -7.61
C SER A 120 2.21 1.72 -8.06
N VAL A 121 0.99 1.75 -8.60
CA VAL A 121 0.15 2.95 -8.67
C VAL A 121 -0.58 3.11 -7.35
N GLN A 122 -0.52 4.30 -6.76
CA GLN A 122 -1.24 4.65 -5.55
C GLN A 122 -2.11 5.88 -5.80
N VAL A 123 -3.37 5.83 -5.38
CA VAL A 123 -4.22 7.02 -5.23
C VAL A 123 -4.35 7.36 -3.76
N THR A 124 -4.01 8.59 -3.38
CA THR A 124 -4.02 9.06 -1.99
C THR A 124 -5.27 9.89 -1.71
N PHE A 125 -5.83 9.73 -0.51
CA PHE A 125 -7.02 10.43 -0.05
C PHE A 125 -6.73 11.28 1.19
N ALA A 126 -7.47 12.38 1.34
CA ALA A 126 -7.55 13.12 2.58
C ALA A 126 -8.25 12.28 3.67
N ASP A 127 -7.59 12.15 4.82
CA ASP A 127 -8.00 11.30 5.94
C ASP A 127 -8.03 12.06 7.28
N ASP A 128 -8.14 13.39 7.22
CA ASP A 128 -8.27 14.27 8.38
C ASP A 128 -9.68 14.21 9.02
N THR A 129 -10.68 13.79 8.25
CA THR A 129 -12.10 13.66 8.65
C THR A 129 -12.69 12.30 8.28
N ASP A 130 -13.87 11.97 8.84
CA ASP A 130 -14.62 10.73 8.55
C ASP A 130 -15.42 10.81 7.23
N SER A 131 -14.85 11.44 6.19
CA SER A 131 -15.53 11.67 4.91
C SER A 131 -15.54 10.43 4.01
N SER A 132 -14.44 9.67 4.03
CA SER A 132 -14.27 8.40 3.30
C SER A 132 -13.93 7.28 4.28
N THR A 133 -14.89 6.39 4.55
CA THR A 133 -14.83 5.44 5.66
C THR A 133 -15.31 4.04 5.31
N LEU A 134 -14.81 3.08 6.09
CA LEU A 134 -15.21 1.69 6.15
C LEU A 134 -15.72 1.40 7.57
N THR A 135 -16.88 0.74 7.66
CA THR A 135 -17.53 0.28 8.91
C THR A 135 -18.24 -1.07 8.67
N GLY A 136 -18.65 -1.75 9.75
CA GLY A 136 -19.34 -3.04 9.67
C GLY A 136 -18.40 -4.20 9.32
N GLY A 137 -18.93 -5.29 8.76
CA GLY A 137 -18.10 -6.45 8.42
C GLY A 137 -17.44 -7.10 9.67
N PRO A 138 -16.13 -7.42 9.61
CA PRO A 138 -15.38 -8.02 10.70
C PRO A 138 -14.73 -7.02 11.66
N ILE A 139 -14.81 -5.72 11.39
CA ILE A 139 -14.11 -4.69 12.14
C ILE A 139 -15.04 -4.01 13.17
N SER A 140 -14.44 -3.43 14.20
CA SER A 140 -15.13 -2.61 15.19
C SER A 140 -14.69 -1.16 15.08
N GLY A 141 -15.66 -0.24 15.05
CA GLY A 141 -15.41 1.20 14.91
C GLY A 141 -15.36 1.67 13.46
N THR A 142 -14.72 2.82 13.26
CA THR A 142 -14.63 3.50 11.96
C THR A 142 -13.20 3.48 11.46
N TYR A 143 -13.03 3.15 10.18
CA TYR A 143 -11.72 3.15 9.53
C TYR A 143 -11.73 4.14 8.36
N ARG A 144 -10.77 5.06 8.31
CA ARG A 144 -10.67 6.05 7.22
C ARG A 144 -9.87 5.51 6.05
N LEU A 145 -10.34 5.73 4.84
CA LEU A 145 -9.60 5.42 3.62
C LEU A 145 -8.34 6.30 3.55
N LYS A 146 -7.17 5.67 3.45
CA LYS A 146 -5.90 6.37 3.25
C LYS A 146 -5.51 6.46 1.79
N GLN A 147 -5.56 5.31 1.14
CA GLN A 147 -5.12 5.12 -0.22
C GLN A 147 -5.75 3.85 -0.80
N PHE A 148 -5.69 3.73 -2.13
CA PHE A 148 -5.72 2.41 -2.75
C PHE A 148 -4.54 2.23 -3.71
N HIS A 149 -4.20 0.97 -3.97
CA HIS A 149 -3.18 0.58 -4.94
C HIS A 149 -3.49 -0.80 -5.54
N PHE A 150 -2.69 -1.23 -6.52
CA PHE A 150 -2.87 -2.50 -7.20
C PHE A 150 -1.61 -3.36 -7.17
N HIS A 151 -1.82 -4.67 -7.25
CA HIS A 151 -0.81 -5.65 -7.58
C HIS A 151 -1.20 -6.31 -8.90
N TRP A 152 -0.25 -6.57 -9.80
CA TRP A 152 -0.52 -7.17 -11.10
C TRP A 152 0.68 -7.96 -11.65
N GLY A 153 0.38 -8.87 -12.57
CA GLY A 153 1.38 -9.74 -13.18
C GLY A 153 1.79 -9.30 -14.56
N ALA A 154 2.89 -9.89 -15.04
CA ALA A 154 3.38 -9.73 -16.40
C ALA A 154 2.45 -10.34 -17.47
N SER A 155 1.49 -11.18 -17.07
CA SER A 155 0.56 -11.90 -17.95
C SER A 155 -0.81 -12.04 -17.28
N ASP A 156 -1.83 -12.37 -18.07
CA ASP A 156 -3.24 -12.37 -17.67
C ASP A 156 -3.62 -13.50 -16.67
N ASP A 157 -2.74 -14.49 -16.50
CA ASP A 157 -2.92 -15.68 -15.66
C ASP A 157 -2.31 -15.53 -14.25
N LYS A 158 -1.74 -14.38 -13.91
CA LYS A 158 -1.12 -14.09 -12.61
C LYS A 158 -1.15 -12.60 -12.28
N GLY A 159 -1.04 -12.27 -10.99
CA GLY A 159 -0.91 -10.88 -10.55
C GLY A 159 -1.58 -10.55 -9.23
N SER A 160 -2.64 -11.28 -8.88
CA SER A 160 -3.21 -11.22 -7.55
C SER A 160 -2.24 -11.76 -6.51
N GLU A 161 -2.34 -11.20 -5.31
CA GLU A 161 -1.57 -11.62 -4.15
C GLU A 161 -2.29 -12.78 -3.45
N HIS A 162 -3.57 -12.59 -3.12
CA HIS A 162 -4.43 -13.67 -2.70
C HIS A 162 -4.71 -14.61 -3.87
N THR A 163 -4.95 -15.87 -3.52
CA THR A 163 -5.47 -16.88 -4.44
C THR A 163 -6.74 -17.48 -3.87
N VAL A 164 -7.56 -18.07 -4.74
CA VAL A 164 -8.76 -18.81 -4.34
C VAL A 164 -8.63 -20.24 -4.84
N GLU A 165 -8.38 -21.18 -3.93
CA GLU A 165 -8.10 -22.59 -4.26
C GLU A 165 -6.96 -22.71 -5.30
N GLY A 166 -5.89 -21.95 -5.08
CA GLY A 166 -4.74 -21.84 -5.98
C GLY A 166 -4.98 -21.02 -7.26
N THR A 167 -6.22 -20.60 -7.54
CA THR A 167 -6.54 -19.74 -8.68
C THR A 167 -6.00 -18.33 -8.47
N LYS A 168 -5.21 -17.86 -9.44
CA LYS A 168 -4.69 -16.49 -9.51
C LYS A 168 -5.53 -15.65 -10.46
N TYR A 169 -5.50 -14.35 -10.24
CA TYR A 169 -6.12 -13.34 -11.09
C TYR A 169 -5.05 -12.40 -11.69
N PRO A 170 -5.31 -11.72 -12.82
CA PRO A 170 -4.34 -10.81 -13.45
C PRO A 170 -3.90 -9.64 -12.56
N ALA A 171 -4.77 -9.23 -11.63
CA ALA A 171 -4.49 -8.16 -10.68
C ALA A 171 -5.40 -8.24 -9.44
N GLU A 172 -4.99 -7.51 -8.40
CA GLU A 172 -5.74 -7.33 -7.17
C GLU A 172 -5.63 -5.87 -6.70
N LEU A 173 -6.78 -5.25 -6.41
CA LEU A 173 -6.91 -3.92 -5.83
C LEU A 173 -6.92 -4.03 -4.31
N HIS A 174 -6.17 -3.17 -3.62
CA HIS A 174 -6.22 -2.99 -2.17
C HIS A 174 -6.67 -1.58 -1.81
N LEU A 175 -7.83 -1.45 -1.15
CA LEU A 175 -8.27 -0.21 -0.52
C LEU A 175 -7.88 -0.22 0.96
N VAL A 176 -6.91 0.62 1.33
CA VAL A 176 -6.29 0.62 2.65
C VAL A 176 -6.96 1.64 3.56
N HIS A 177 -7.50 1.16 4.68
CA HIS A 177 -8.14 1.97 5.69
C HIS A 177 -7.44 1.83 7.04
N TRP A 178 -7.52 2.85 7.89
CA TRP A 178 -6.92 2.85 9.22
C TRP A 178 -7.92 3.22 10.31
N ASN A 179 -7.80 2.57 11.46
CA ASN A 179 -8.73 2.67 12.58
C ASN A 179 -8.62 4.02 13.30
N THR A 180 -9.72 4.78 13.34
CA THR A 180 -9.75 6.13 13.92
C THR A 180 -9.64 6.16 15.44
N LYS A 181 -9.66 5.00 16.11
CA LYS A 181 -9.36 4.92 17.54
C LYS A 181 -7.89 5.28 17.85
N TYR A 182 -7.00 5.19 16.86
CA TYR A 182 -5.61 5.63 16.94
C TYR A 182 -5.50 7.06 16.41
N PRO A 183 -4.50 7.85 16.83
CA PRO A 183 -4.42 9.26 16.46
C PRO A 183 -3.83 9.49 15.05
N SER A 184 -3.22 8.48 14.43
CA SER A 184 -2.66 8.58 13.07
C SER A 184 -2.55 7.23 12.39
N PHE A 185 -2.44 7.23 11.06
CA PHE A 185 -2.14 6.03 10.27
C PHE A 185 -0.89 5.29 10.76
N ALA A 186 0.19 6.02 11.08
CA ALA A 186 1.45 5.42 11.51
C ALA A 186 1.31 4.70 12.86
N GLU A 187 0.58 5.31 13.81
CA GLU A 187 0.28 4.65 15.07
C GLU A 187 -0.64 3.46 14.87
N ALA A 188 -1.69 3.60 14.06
CA ALA A 188 -2.60 2.50 13.73
C ALA A 188 -1.83 1.31 13.12
N ALA A 189 -0.97 1.53 12.13
CA ALA A 189 -0.22 0.48 11.44
C ALA A 189 0.66 -0.38 12.37
N SER A 190 0.99 0.10 13.57
CA SER A 190 1.73 -0.66 14.60
C SER A 190 0.86 -1.56 15.48
N GLN A 191 -0.45 -1.60 15.25
CA GLN A 191 -1.45 -2.19 16.16
C GLN A 191 -2.20 -3.33 15.48
N GLY A 192 -2.53 -4.39 16.23
CA GLY A 192 -3.09 -5.62 15.66
C GLY A 192 -4.42 -5.46 14.91
N ASP A 193 -5.22 -4.44 15.25
CA ASP A 193 -6.46 -4.03 14.58
C ASP A 193 -6.37 -2.58 14.06
N GLY A 194 -5.16 -2.20 13.64
CA GLY A 194 -4.85 -0.87 13.16
C GLY A 194 -5.39 -0.57 11.78
N LEU A 195 -5.34 -1.56 10.89
CA LEU A 195 -5.66 -1.41 9.48
C LEU A 195 -6.75 -2.38 9.05
N ALA A 196 -7.53 -1.96 8.07
CA ALA A 196 -8.48 -2.80 7.37
C ALA A 196 -8.27 -2.62 5.88
N VAL A 197 -8.06 -3.72 5.15
CA VAL A 197 -7.81 -3.67 3.71
C VAL A 197 -8.91 -4.44 2.99
N VAL A 198 -9.59 -3.75 2.08
CA VAL A 198 -10.54 -4.37 1.15
C VAL A 198 -9.79 -4.81 -0.09
N GLY A 199 -9.74 -6.11 -0.33
CA GLY A 199 -9.13 -6.73 -1.50
C GLY A 199 -10.19 -7.03 -2.57
N VAL A 200 -9.98 -6.60 -3.80
CA VAL A 200 -10.86 -6.90 -4.94
C VAL A 200 -10.05 -7.50 -6.08
N PHE A 201 -10.40 -8.71 -6.50
CA PHE A 201 -9.78 -9.34 -7.66
C PHE A 201 -10.26 -8.71 -8.97
N LEU A 202 -9.34 -8.52 -9.90
CA LEU A 202 -9.65 -8.15 -11.28
C LEU A 202 -9.58 -9.42 -12.14
N LYS A 203 -10.56 -9.70 -12.99
CA LYS A 203 -10.59 -10.88 -13.85
C LYS A 203 -10.66 -10.46 -15.32
N ILE A 204 -9.93 -11.16 -16.20
CA ILE A 204 -10.04 -10.92 -17.63
C ILE A 204 -11.48 -11.17 -18.11
N GLY A 205 -12.03 -10.16 -18.78
CA GLY A 205 -13.36 -10.18 -19.34
C GLY A 205 -13.58 -8.96 -20.23
N ASP A 206 -14.81 -8.43 -20.22
CA ASP A 206 -15.15 -7.21 -20.93
C ASP A 206 -14.37 -6.01 -20.36
N GLU A 207 -14.16 -5.00 -21.22
CA GLU A 207 -13.63 -3.72 -20.79
C GLU A 207 -14.48 -3.14 -19.67
N ASN A 208 -13.83 -2.66 -18.62
CA ASN A 208 -14.50 -2.00 -17.50
C ASN A 208 -14.46 -0.48 -17.67
N PRO A 209 -15.59 0.17 -18.02
CA PRO A 209 -15.62 1.62 -18.24
C PRO A 209 -15.33 2.41 -16.97
N GLN A 210 -15.60 1.85 -15.79
CA GLN A 210 -15.33 2.50 -14.51
C GLN A 210 -13.82 2.62 -14.28
N LEU A 211 -13.04 1.63 -14.71
CA LEU A 211 -11.58 1.62 -14.62
C LEU A 211 -10.93 2.65 -15.54
N GLN A 212 -11.58 3.06 -16.64
CA GLN A 212 -11.02 4.02 -17.59
C GLN A 212 -10.69 5.38 -16.95
N LYS A 213 -11.47 5.80 -15.96
CA LYS A 213 -11.19 7.05 -15.22
C LYS A 213 -9.84 6.97 -14.49
N LEU A 214 -9.51 5.81 -13.92
CA LEU A 214 -8.21 5.58 -13.28
C LEU A 214 -7.08 5.53 -14.33
N LEU A 215 -7.29 4.80 -15.43
CA LEU A 215 -6.28 4.63 -16.47
C LEU A 215 -5.93 5.95 -17.16
N GLY A 216 -6.86 6.91 -17.25
CA GLY A 216 -6.58 8.26 -17.74
C GLY A 216 -5.54 9.02 -16.89
N GLY A 217 -5.31 8.61 -15.64
CA GLY A 217 -4.23 9.16 -14.80
C GLY A 217 -2.85 8.59 -15.10
N PHE A 218 -2.74 7.44 -15.79
CA PHE A 218 -1.47 6.71 -15.95
C PHE A 218 -0.47 7.43 -16.83
N ASP A 219 -0.94 8.21 -17.81
CA ASP A 219 -0.08 8.96 -18.72
C ASP A 219 0.82 9.98 -17.97
N GLY A 220 0.36 10.48 -16.82
CA GLY A 220 1.10 11.42 -15.98
C GLY A 220 2.05 10.77 -14.96
N ILE A 221 2.07 9.44 -14.85
CA ILE A 221 2.78 8.71 -13.80
C ILE A 221 3.59 7.51 -14.31
N LYS A 222 4.02 7.54 -15.58
CA LYS A 222 4.69 6.39 -16.19
C LYS A 222 5.92 5.91 -15.41
N ASN A 223 6.74 6.84 -14.93
CA ASN A 223 8.00 6.55 -14.26
C ASN A 223 7.87 6.66 -12.74
N LYS A 224 8.78 5.98 -12.02
CA LYS A 224 8.87 6.10 -10.56
C LYS A 224 8.98 7.57 -10.13
N ALA A 225 8.30 7.90 -9.04
CA ALA A 225 8.19 9.21 -8.42
C ALA A 225 7.43 10.27 -9.25
N CYS A 226 6.87 9.91 -10.41
CA CYS A 226 5.92 10.78 -11.11
C CYS A 226 4.56 10.76 -10.40
N GLN A 227 4.00 11.95 -10.18
CA GLN A 227 2.70 12.15 -9.55
C GLN A 227 1.91 13.24 -10.28
N THR A 228 0.58 13.14 -10.24
CA THR A 228 -0.32 14.18 -10.74
C THR A 228 -1.54 14.33 -9.84
N SER A 229 -2.15 15.52 -9.85
CA SER A 229 -3.39 15.76 -9.12
C SER A 229 -4.50 14.88 -9.68
N PHE A 230 -5.27 14.26 -8.79
CA PHE A 230 -6.32 13.31 -9.14
C PHE A 230 -7.59 13.53 -8.30
N PRO A 231 -8.20 14.72 -8.36
CA PRO A 231 -9.34 15.06 -7.50
C PRO A 231 -10.65 14.45 -8.01
N ASN A 232 -11.66 14.39 -7.14
CA ASN A 232 -13.03 13.99 -7.49
C ASN A 232 -13.11 12.56 -8.06
N PHE A 233 -12.31 11.64 -7.53
CA PHE A 233 -12.34 10.23 -7.88
C PHE A 233 -13.10 9.45 -6.80
N ASP A 234 -14.13 8.71 -7.21
CA ASP A 234 -14.91 7.85 -6.33
C ASP A 234 -14.36 6.42 -6.39
N PRO A 235 -13.73 5.90 -5.33
CA PRO A 235 -13.23 4.53 -5.33
C PRO A 235 -14.34 3.47 -5.29
N ALA A 236 -15.59 3.84 -4.99
CA ALA A 236 -16.71 2.90 -5.00
C ALA A 236 -16.97 2.32 -6.40
N ILE A 237 -16.56 3.01 -7.46
CA ILE A 237 -16.68 2.52 -8.85
C ILE A 237 -15.77 1.32 -9.14
N LEU A 238 -14.82 1.02 -8.25
CA LEU A 238 -13.91 -0.12 -8.35
C LEU A 238 -14.36 -1.31 -7.47
N LEU A 239 -15.53 -1.21 -6.84
CA LEU A 239 -16.10 -2.28 -6.04
C LEU A 239 -16.97 -3.21 -6.92
N PRO A 240 -17.01 -4.51 -6.63
CA PRO A 240 -17.92 -5.45 -7.29
C PRO A 240 -19.39 -5.18 -6.92
N GLY A 241 -20.32 -5.81 -7.63
CA GLY A 241 -21.76 -5.66 -7.38
C GLY A 241 -22.19 -6.19 -6.01
N SER A 242 -21.68 -7.36 -5.63
CA SER A 242 -21.82 -7.94 -4.29
C SER A 242 -20.59 -7.66 -3.43
N LEU A 243 -20.84 -7.26 -2.18
CA LEU A 243 -19.80 -7.12 -1.16
C LEU A 243 -19.65 -8.38 -0.29
N ASP A 244 -20.11 -9.54 -0.74
CA ASP A 244 -19.79 -10.81 -0.08
C ASP A 244 -18.26 -10.98 0.02
N PHE A 245 -17.77 -11.36 1.21
CA PHE A 245 -16.33 -11.34 1.47
C PHE A 245 -15.87 -12.54 2.32
N TRP A 246 -14.58 -12.86 2.16
CA TRP A 246 -13.81 -13.59 3.16
C TRP A 246 -13.04 -12.62 4.05
N THR A 247 -12.81 -12.99 5.29
CA THR A 247 -12.01 -12.19 6.21
C THR A 247 -11.08 -13.04 7.06
N TYR A 248 -9.89 -12.48 7.30
CA TYR A 248 -8.90 -13.05 8.19
C TYR A 248 -7.95 -11.97 8.71
N ASP A 249 -7.25 -12.33 9.77
CA ASP A 249 -6.26 -11.51 10.44
C ASP A 249 -4.87 -11.68 9.79
N GLY A 250 -4.28 -10.61 9.27
CA GLY A 250 -3.11 -10.67 8.41
C GLY A 250 -2.10 -9.54 8.60
N SER A 251 -1.33 -9.29 7.55
CA SER A 251 -0.28 -8.27 7.49
C SER A 251 -0.40 -7.37 6.28
N LEU A 252 0.42 -6.32 6.25
CA LEU A 252 0.82 -5.68 5.00
C LEU A 252 1.52 -6.71 4.10
N THR A 253 1.31 -6.64 2.79
CA THR A 253 1.94 -7.54 1.81
C THR A 253 3.26 -6.99 1.24
N THR A 254 3.65 -5.78 1.66
CA THR A 254 4.94 -5.17 1.36
C THR A 254 5.66 -4.77 2.65
N PRO A 255 7.00 -4.67 2.65
CA PRO A 255 7.75 -4.13 3.78
C PRO A 255 7.15 -2.82 4.33
N PRO A 256 7.01 -2.68 5.66
CA PRO A 256 7.61 -3.50 6.72
C PRO A 256 6.83 -4.76 7.15
N LEU A 257 5.81 -5.21 6.40
CA LEU A 257 5.09 -6.48 6.63
C LEU A 257 4.40 -6.58 8.00
N LEU A 258 4.00 -5.45 8.58
CA LEU A 258 3.37 -5.38 9.90
C LEU A 258 2.09 -6.20 9.95
N GLU A 259 1.93 -7.02 11.00
CA GLU A 259 0.77 -7.88 11.25
C GLU A 259 -0.39 -7.11 11.90
N SER A 260 -0.82 -6.03 11.23
CA SER A 260 -1.79 -5.05 11.73
C SER A 260 -3.09 -4.98 10.92
N VAL A 261 -3.29 -5.90 9.97
CA VAL A 261 -4.34 -5.81 8.96
C VAL A 261 -5.46 -6.80 9.24
N THR A 262 -6.70 -6.31 9.31
CA THR A 262 -7.90 -7.13 9.09
C THR A 262 -8.20 -7.15 7.59
N TRP A 263 -8.04 -8.30 6.94
CA TRP A 263 -8.32 -8.47 5.53
C TRP A 263 -9.81 -8.71 5.30
N ILE A 264 -10.35 -8.07 4.26
CA ILE A 264 -11.71 -8.23 3.75
C ILE A 264 -11.58 -8.44 2.24
N VAL A 265 -11.56 -9.68 1.78
CA VAL A 265 -11.35 -10.02 0.37
C VAL A 265 -12.71 -10.32 -0.27
N CYS A 266 -13.14 -9.48 -1.19
CA CYS A 266 -14.40 -9.64 -1.91
C CYS A 266 -14.39 -10.94 -2.73
N LYS A 267 -15.50 -11.68 -2.66
CA LYS A 267 -15.72 -12.91 -3.42
C LYS A 267 -15.90 -12.63 -4.90
N GLU A 268 -16.71 -11.62 -5.20
CA GLU A 268 -16.99 -11.21 -6.58
C GLU A 268 -15.81 -10.38 -7.13
N THR A 269 -15.46 -10.67 -8.38
CA THR A 269 -14.38 -9.98 -9.10
C THR A 269 -14.94 -8.84 -9.94
N ILE A 270 -14.15 -7.79 -10.17
CA ILE A 270 -14.46 -6.82 -11.23
C ILE A 270 -13.84 -7.28 -12.56
N SER A 271 -14.49 -6.96 -13.68
CA SER A 271 -13.94 -7.24 -15.01
C SER A 271 -12.82 -6.26 -15.34
N VAL A 272 -11.86 -6.70 -16.16
CA VAL A 272 -10.84 -5.87 -16.81
C VAL A 272 -10.50 -6.48 -18.16
N SER A 273 -10.32 -5.67 -19.21
CA SER A 273 -9.85 -6.21 -20.50
C SER A 273 -8.34 -6.37 -20.53
N SER A 274 -7.83 -7.27 -21.39
CA SER A 274 -6.37 -7.41 -21.59
C SER A 274 -5.74 -6.08 -22.02
N ALA A 275 -6.42 -5.28 -22.84
CA ALA A 275 -5.94 -3.95 -23.24
C ALA A 275 -5.81 -2.96 -22.07
N GLN A 276 -6.71 -3.04 -21.09
CA GLN A 276 -6.59 -2.27 -19.85
C GLN A 276 -5.43 -2.79 -18.98
N MET A 277 -5.22 -4.10 -18.90
CA MET A 277 -4.07 -4.68 -18.20
C MET A 277 -2.73 -4.25 -18.82
N GLU A 278 -2.64 -4.11 -20.14
CA GLU A 278 -1.44 -3.57 -20.79
C GLU A 278 -1.12 -2.13 -20.36
N LYS A 279 -2.11 -1.34 -19.95
CA LYS A 279 -1.85 -0.01 -19.38
C LYS A 279 -1.11 -0.10 -18.04
N PHE A 280 -1.49 -1.02 -17.16
CA PHE A 280 -0.75 -1.28 -15.91
C PHE A 280 0.68 -1.73 -16.20
N ARG A 281 0.85 -2.69 -17.13
CA ARG A 281 2.16 -3.25 -17.52
C ARG A 281 3.07 -2.26 -18.25
N SER A 282 2.53 -1.11 -18.70
CA SER A 282 3.29 -0.05 -19.37
C SER A 282 3.99 0.93 -18.41
N LEU A 283 3.65 0.88 -17.12
CA LEU A 283 4.30 1.66 -16.07
C LEU A 283 5.68 1.11 -15.77
N LEU A 284 6.53 1.91 -15.14
CA LEU A 284 7.93 1.57 -14.89
C LEU A 284 8.28 1.63 -13.39
N PHE A 285 9.04 0.64 -12.93
CA PHE A 285 9.74 0.68 -11.64
C PHE A 285 10.88 1.71 -11.64
N SER A 286 11.41 2.02 -12.82
CA SER A 286 12.53 2.95 -13.02
C SER A 286 12.05 4.41 -13.09
N GLY A 287 12.90 5.32 -12.60
CA GLY A 287 12.69 6.77 -12.69
C GLY A 287 12.88 7.31 -14.11
N GLU A 288 12.66 8.61 -14.30
CA GLU A 288 13.01 9.29 -15.56
C GLU A 288 14.53 9.30 -15.77
N GLY A 289 14.97 9.01 -17.00
CA GLY A 289 16.40 8.94 -17.36
C GLY A 289 17.12 7.65 -16.95
N GLU A 290 16.47 6.76 -16.19
CA GLU A 290 16.98 5.42 -15.86
C GLU A 290 16.67 4.41 -16.99
N ALA A 291 17.38 3.28 -16.98
CA ALA A 291 17.07 2.17 -17.89
C ALA A 291 15.63 1.66 -17.63
N PRO A 292 14.76 1.62 -18.65
CA PRO A 292 13.36 1.23 -18.46
C PRO A 292 13.22 -0.16 -17.84
N CYS A 293 12.51 -0.26 -16.73
CA CYS A 293 12.14 -1.51 -16.08
C CYS A 293 10.62 -1.55 -15.91
N CYS A 294 9.93 -2.37 -16.70
CA CYS A 294 8.47 -2.47 -16.64
C CYS A 294 8.02 -2.90 -15.23
N MET A 295 7.03 -2.18 -14.70
CA MET A 295 6.37 -2.51 -13.46
C MET A 295 5.45 -3.69 -13.71
N VAL A 296 5.96 -4.90 -13.51
CA VAL A 296 5.21 -6.16 -13.61
C VAL A 296 5.64 -7.09 -12.50
N ASP A 297 4.77 -8.04 -12.15
CA ASP A 297 5.01 -9.01 -11.09
C ASP A 297 5.31 -8.35 -9.73
N ASN A 298 4.61 -7.23 -9.44
CA ASN A 298 4.76 -6.48 -8.19
C ASN A 298 3.95 -7.07 -7.03
N PHE A 299 3.76 -8.39 -7.00
CA PHE A 299 2.91 -9.11 -6.04
C PHE A 299 3.72 -10.09 -5.20
N ARG A 300 3.36 -10.27 -3.93
CA ARG A 300 3.92 -11.27 -3.02
C ARG A 300 3.19 -12.61 -3.18
N PRO A 301 3.89 -13.76 -3.15
CA PRO A 301 3.24 -15.07 -3.15
C PRO A 301 2.44 -15.34 -1.85
N PRO A 302 1.44 -16.24 -1.89
CA PRO A 302 0.74 -16.72 -0.69
C PRO A 302 1.67 -17.20 0.41
N GLN A 303 1.39 -16.77 1.63
CA GLN A 303 2.10 -17.13 2.86
C GLN A 303 1.34 -18.23 3.62
N PRO A 304 2.01 -19.01 4.49
CA PRO A 304 1.33 -20.04 5.26
C PRO A 304 0.20 -19.49 6.13
N LEU A 305 -0.98 -20.13 6.08
CA LEU A 305 -2.15 -19.75 6.90
C LEU A 305 -1.86 -19.89 8.41
N LYS A 306 -1.04 -20.88 8.79
CA LYS A 306 -0.69 -21.20 10.18
C LYS A 306 -1.96 -21.45 11.02
N GLY A 307 -2.01 -20.97 12.26
CA GLY A 307 -3.13 -21.20 13.18
C GLY A 307 -4.36 -20.32 12.94
N ARG A 308 -4.43 -19.58 11.82
CA ARG A 308 -5.55 -18.68 11.51
C ARG A 308 -6.70 -19.45 10.87
N LYS A 309 -7.90 -18.86 10.94
CA LYS A 309 -9.08 -19.33 10.20
C LYS A 309 -9.56 -18.22 9.30
N VAL A 310 -10.03 -18.60 8.12
CA VAL A 310 -10.76 -17.70 7.22
C VAL A 310 -12.24 -17.81 7.54
N ARG A 311 -12.91 -16.66 7.67
CA ARG A 311 -14.37 -16.58 7.85
C ARG A 311 -15.01 -16.05 6.58
N ALA A 312 -16.25 -16.45 6.29
CA ALA A 312 -17.03 -15.98 5.14
C ALA A 312 -18.30 -15.26 5.60
N SER A 313 -18.69 -14.18 4.91
CA SER A 313 -19.96 -13.47 5.14
C SER A 313 -21.16 -14.15 4.49
N PHE A 314 -20.94 -15.21 3.73
CA PHE A 314 -21.92 -15.93 2.93
C PHE A 314 -21.82 -17.44 3.17
N GLN A 315 -22.91 -18.15 2.85
CA GLN A 315 -23.00 -19.62 2.91
C GLN A 315 -22.51 -20.27 1.61
#